data_AF-A0A967EPS3-F1
#
_entry.id   AF-A0A967EPS3-F1
#
_cell.length_a   1.000
_cell.length_b   1.000
_cell.length_c   1.000
_cell.angle_alpha   90.00
_cell.angle_beta   90.00
_cell.angle_gamma   90.00
#
_symmetry.space_group_name_H-M   'P 1'
#
loop_
_entity.id
_entity.type
_entity.pdbx_description
1 polymer ?
#
loop_
_entity_poly.entity_id
_entity_poly.type
_entity_poly.pdbx_seq_one_letter_code
_entity_poly.pdbx_strand_id
1 'polypeptide(L)'
;MKKFICIVVGFIFLSFNAFAEEIEDADTEDVYMGGMALVGEFLDGNLLKISVVAGEMVQPVLGIAFNVNFDSEYLDFLKYEPGDFLERGGDPFYLVKNEESRVIFGETLRREDSFPVGGGIVAEFYFQILEEEVFDFSFYNGVVSTLDVVRQDIDKILWEDLILSRGDEEMLIDLDYSKSSILNTGGFELSKILPWLLVLIGGGGVFFVYFLSKKQEKKRP
;
A
#
# COMPACT_ATOMS: atom_id res chain seq x y z
N MET A 1 16.66 22.28 -13.19
CA MET A 1 15.49 21.93 -12.36
C MET A 1 15.85 20.68 -11.58
N LYS A 2 15.81 20.74 -10.24
CA LYS A 2 16.06 19.60 -9.37
C LYS A 2 14.75 18.83 -9.25
N LYS A 3 14.74 17.53 -9.57
CA LYS A 3 13.63 16.63 -9.29
C LYS A 3 13.65 16.35 -7.78
N PHE A 4 12.61 16.76 -7.08
CA PHE A 4 12.39 16.37 -5.69
C PHE A 4 11.40 15.21 -5.70
N ILE A 5 11.91 14.00 -5.52
CA ILE A 5 11.09 12.82 -5.25
C ILE A 5 10.85 12.84 -3.74
N CYS A 6 9.67 13.28 -3.31
CA CYS A 6 9.26 13.13 -1.92
C CYS A 6 8.85 11.66 -1.74
N ILE A 7 9.77 10.83 -1.25
CA ILE A 7 9.55 9.39 -1.07
C ILE A 7 8.64 9.19 0.15
N VAL A 8 7.32 9.21 -0.08
CA VAL A 8 6.31 8.74 0.89
C VAL A 8 6.20 7.19 0.89
N VAL A 9 7.03 6.51 0.09
CA VAL A 9 7.04 5.03 -0.02
C VAL A 9 7.47 4.34 1.28
N GLY A 10 8.30 5.00 2.11
CA GLY A 10 8.83 4.39 3.33
C GLY A 10 7.83 4.29 4.48
N PHE A 11 6.83 5.17 4.54
CA PHE A 11 5.87 5.21 5.66
C PHE A 11 4.74 4.19 5.49
N ILE A 12 4.31 3.96 4.24
CA ILE A 12 3.25 3.01 3.91
C ILE A 12 3.67 1.58 4.30
N PHE A 13 4.93 1.21 4.10
CA PHE A 13 5.41 -0.11 4.52
C PHE A 13 5.46 -0.29 6.05
N LEU A 14 5.52 0.80 6.81
CA LEU A 14 5.52 0.75 8.28
C LEU A 14 4.10 0.70 8.86
N SER A 15 3.13 1.40 8.27
CA SER A 15 1.73 1.33 8.71
C SER A 15 1.15 -0.07 8.50
N PHE A 16 1.42 -0.71 7.36
CA PHE A 16 0.97 -2.09 7.10
C PHE A 16 1.57 -3.12 8.07
N ASN A 17 2.85 -2.98 8.42
CA ASN A 17 3.48 -3.90 9.39
C ASN A 17 3.00 -3.66 10.82
N ALA A 18 2.80 -2.41 11.23
CA ALA A 18 2.25 -2.10 12.56
C ALA A 18 0.81 -2.60 12.69
N PHE A 19 0.01 -2.54 11.62
CA PHE A 19 -1.34 -3.08 11.58
C PHE A 19 -1.37 -4.60 11.73
N ALA A 20 -0.44 -5.32 11.10
CA ALA A 20 -0.38 -6.78 11.23
C ALA A 20 -0.11 -7.26 12.67
N GLU A 21 0.59 -6.47 13.48
CA GLU A 21 0.91 -6.80 14.88
C GLU A 21 -0.28 -6.56 15.84
N GLU A 22 -1.21 -5.64 15.51
CA GLU A 22 -2.39 -5.34 16.34
C GLU A 22 -3.51 -6.39 16.21
N ILE A 23 -3.45 -7.26 15.20
CA ILE A 23 -4.45 -8.30 14.95
C ILE A 23 -4.33 -9.49 15.93
N GLU A 24 -3.22 -9.63 16.67
CA GLU A 24 -3.04 -10.76 17.60
C GLU A 24 -3.89 -10.70 18.88
N ASP A 25 -4.44 -9.54 19.26
CA ASP A 25 -5.07 -9.35 20.59
C ASP A 25 -6.62 -9.23 20.58
N ALA A 26 -7.29 -9.40 19.43
CA ALA A 26 -8.75 -9.36 19.34
C ALA A 26 -9.38 -10.76 19.36
N ASP A 27 -10.20 -11.05 20.38
CA ASP A 27 -11.00 -12.27 20.60
C ASP A 27 -12.09 -12.54 19.51
N THR A 28 -11.96 -11.94 18.32
CA THR A 28 -12.86 -12.08 17.18
C THR A 28 -12.10 -12.65 15.99
N GLU A 29 -12.49 -13.84 15.52
CA GLU A 29 -11.89 -14.64 14.43
C GLU A 29 -11.95 -13.98 13.02
N ASP A 30 -11.96 -12.66 12.92
CA ASP A 30 -11.96 -11.95 11.65
C ASP A 30 -10.53 -11.91 11.10
N VAL A 31 -10.14 -13.02 10.45
CA VAL A 31 -8.85 -13.13 9.76
C VAL A 31 -8.87 -12.24 8.52
N TYR A 32 -8.23 -11.07 8.64
CA TYR A 32 -7.95 -10.19 7.51
C TYR A 32 -7.10 -10.91 6.46
N MET A 33 -7.41 -10.67 5.20
CA MET A 33 -6.74 -11.35 4.08
C MET A 33 -5.64 -10.50 3.45
N GLY A 34 -5.60 -9.22 3.78
CA GLY A 34 -4.66 -8.23 3.28
C GLY A 34 -5.28 -6.83 3.30
N GLY A 35 -4.66 -5.91 2.57
CA GLY A 35 -5.18 -4.56 2.42
C GLY A 35 -4.81 -3.93 1.08
N MET A 36 -5.50 -2.86 0.76
CA MET A 36 -5.35 -2.05 -0.44
C MET A 36 -5.22 -0.60 -0.02
N ALA A 37 -4.27 0.14 -0.60
CA ALA A 37 -4.07 1.55 -0.30
C ALA A 37 -3.88 2.36 -1.57
N LEU A 38 -4.33 3.61 -1.53
CA LEU A 38 -4.03 4.62 -2.54
C LEU A 38 -2.75 5.38 -2.17
N VAL A 39 -1.87 5.59 -3.14
CA VAL A 39 -0.58 6.28 -2.95
C VAL A 39 -0.40 7.36 -4.00
N GLY A 40 -0.22 8.60 -3.56
CA GLY A 40 -0.05 9.75 -4.44
C GLY A 40 1.41 10.12 -4.71
N GLU A 41 1.72 10.49 -5.95
CA GLU A 41 2.99 11.09 -6.35
C GLU A 41 2.73 12.27 -7.30
N PHE A 42 3.13 13.48 -6.88
CA PHE A 42 3.14 14.64 -7.77
C PHE A 42 4.30 14.53 -8.76
N LEU A 43 3.99 14.49 -10.05
CA LEU A 43 4.96 14.44 -11.13
C LEU A 43 5.29 15.85 -11.63
N ASP A 44 6.29 15.96 -12.51
CA ASP A 44 6.69 17.23 -13.11
C ASP A 44 5.49 17.93 -13.78
N GLY A 45 5.30 19.23 -13.49
CA GLY A 45 4.21 20.03 -14.04
C GLY A 45 2.92 19.92 -13.23
N ASN A 46 1.80 19.66 -13.91
CA ASN A 46 0.47 19.53 -13.31
C ASN A 46 -0.04 18.08 -13.42
N LEU A 47 0.86 17.12 -13.25
CA LEU A 47 0.53 15.69 -13.33
C LEU A 47 0.55 15.07 -11.95
N LEU A 48 -0.46 14.27 -11.64
CA LEU A 48 -0.60 13.51 -10.41
C LEU A 48 -0.71 12.04 -10.75
N LYS A 49 0.13 11.20 -10.14
CA LYS A 49 0.05 9.75 -10.24
C LYS A 49 -0.54 9.19 -8.96
N ILE A 50 -1.61 8.41 -9.08
CA ILE A 50 -2.22 7.66 -7.98
C ILE A 50 -1.98 6.18 -8.23
N SER A 51 -1.24 5.54 -7.32
CA SER A 51 -0.95 4.10 -7.38
C SER A 51 -1.87 3.37 -6.42
N VAL A 52 -2.51 2.31 -6.88
CA VAL A 52 -3.22 1.35 -6.05
C VAL A 52 -2.22 0.27 -5.66
N VAL A 53 -1.99 0.10 -4.36
CA VAL A 53 -1.00 -0.83 -3.83
C VAL A 53 -1.71 -1.89 -3.00
N ALA A 54 -1.46 -3.15 -3.33
CA ALA A 54 -1.82 -4.28 -2.48
C ALA A 54 -0.75 -4.45 -1.39
N GLY A 55 -1.19 -4.45 -0.13
CA GLY A 55 -0.41 -4.91 1.00
C GLY A 55 -0.21 -6.43 0.98
N GLU A 56 0.32 -7.00 2.07
CA GLU A 56 0.58 -8.44 2.16
C GLU A 56 -0.73 -9.25 2.06
N MET A 57 -0.98 -9.88 0.92
CA MET A 57 -2.11 -10.78 0.70
C MET A 57 -1.78 -12.20 1.17
N VAL A 58 -2.50 -12.70 2.18
CA VAL A 58 -2.25 -14.04 2.74
C VAL A 58 -2.95 -15.16 1.96
N GLN A 59 -3.92 -14.81 1.09
CA GLN A 59 -4.65 -15.74 0.24
C GLN A 59 -4.33 -15.52 -1.24
N PRO A 60 -4.36 -16.59 -2.08
CA PRO A 60 -4.12 -16.44 -3.51
C PRO A 60 -5.23 -15.64 -4.20
N VAL A 61 -4.85 -14.57 -4.89
CA VAL A 61 -5.79 -13.64 -5.53
C VAL A 61 -6.05 -14.01 -6.98
N LEU A 62 -7.32 -14.21 -7.33
CA LEU A 62 -7.79 -14.49 -8.70
C LEU A 62 -8.15 -13.19 -9.45
N GLY A 63 -8.68 -12.19 -8.75
CA GLY A 63 -9.08 -10.94 -9.37
C GLY A 63 -9.37 -9.86 -8.36
N ILE A 64 -9.29 -8.62 -8.83
CA ILE A 64 -9.47 -7.40 -8.05
C ILE A 64 -10.40 -6.50 -8.85
N ALA A 65 -11.40 -5.90 -8.21
CA ALA A 65 -12.22 -4.86 -8.81
C ALA A 65 -12.53 -3.78 -7.78
N PHE A 66 -12.50 -2.52 -8.19
CA PHE A 66 -12.82 -1.39 -7.33
C PHE A 66 -13.13 -0.17 -8.18
N ASN A 67 -13.70 0.84 -7.53
CA ASN A 67 -13.83 2.17 -8.07
C ASN A 67 -12.95 3.12 -7.27
N VAL A 68 -12.33 4.08 -7.94
CA VAL A 68 -11.67 5.22 -7.30
C VAL A 68 -12.51 6.45 -7.61
N ASN A 69 -13.09 7.06 -6.58
CA ASN A 69 -13.75 8.36 -6.72
C ASN A 69 -12.70 9.47 -6.61
N PHE A 70 -12.92 10.56 -7.33
CA PHE A 70 -12.11 11.78 -7.29
C PHE A 70 -12.99 12.98 -7.66
N ASP A 71 -12.53 14.20 -7.38
CA ASP A 71 -13.23 15.41 -7.80
C ASP A 71 -12.82 15.85 -9.21
N SER A 72 -13.78 15.77 -10.14
CA SER A 72 -13.58 16.09 -11.56
C SER A 72 -13.55 17.58 -11.86
N GLU A 73 -13.92 18.44 -10.91
CA GLU A 73 -13.73 19.89 -11.02
C GLU A 73 -12.23 20.25 -11.03
N TYR A 74 -11.43 19.44 -10.34
CA TYR A 74 -10.03 19.72 -10.05
C TYR A 74 -9.06 18.76 -10.74
N LEU A 75 -9.53 17.58 -11.14
CA LEU A 75 -8.74 16.54 -11.76
C LEU A 75 -9.38 16.03 -13.06
N ASP A 76 -8.55 15.88 -14.09
CA ASP A 76 -8.94 15.20 -15.32
C ASP A 76 -8.18 13.88 -15.47
N PHE A 77 -8.90 12.77 -15.61
CA PHE A 77 -8.31 11.45 -15.77
C PHE A 77 -7.71 11.28 -17.17
N LEU A 78 -6.41 11.01 -17.24
CA LEU A 78 -5.69 10.90 -18.52
C LEU A 78 -5.57 9.46 -19.00
N LYS A 79 -5.03 8.58 -18.16
CA LYS A 79 -4.71 7.20 -18.51
C LYS A 79 -4.49 6.34 -17.26
N TYR A 80 -4.44 5.03 -17.48
CA TYR A 80 -3.96 4.06 -16.50
C TYR A 80 -2.82 3.23 -17.07
N GLU A 81 -2.02 2.66 -16.19
CA GLU A 81 -1.03 1.62 -16.47
C GLU A 81 -1.27 0.43 -15.51
N PRO A 82 -1.27 -0.82 -16.00
CA PRO A 82 -1.42 -1.99 -15.13
C PRO A 82 -0.21 -2.11 -14.19
N GLY A 83 -0.46 -2.55 -12.97
CA GLY A 83 0.58 -2.89 -12.01
C GLY A 83 1.06 -4.34 -12.18
N ASP A 84 2.10 -4.70 -11.42
CA ASP A 84 2.73 -6.01 -11.51
C ASP A 84 2.06 -7.09 -10.65
N PHE A 85 1.09 -6.73 -9.81
CA PHE A 85 0.55 -7.62 -8.77
C PHE A 85 0.01 -8.93 -9.37
N LEU A 86 -0.99 -8.85 -10.27
CA LEU A 86 -1.57 -10.02 -10.95
C LEU A 86 -0.72 -10.52 -12.13
N GLU A 87 0.11 -9.67 -12.75
CA GLU A 87 0.99 -10.08 -13.85
C GLU A 87 2.02 -11.15 -13.41
N ARG A 88 2.37 -11.21 -12.12
CA ARG A 88 3.17 -12.30 -11.55
C ARG A 88 2.50 -13.68 -11.69
N GLY A 89 1.18 -13.68 -11.80
CA GLY A 89 0.35 -14.87 -11.88
C GLY A 89 0.14 -15.42 -13.30
N GLY A 90 0.14 -14.54 -14.31
CA GLY A 90 -0.23 -14.86 -15.68
C GLY A 90 -0.47 -13.61 -16.53
N ASP A 91 -1.38 -13.71 -17.51
CA ASP A 91 -1.80 -12.62 -18.40
C ASP A 91 -3.23 -12.18 -18.02
N PRO A 92 -3.40 -11.12 -17.20
CA PRO A 92 -4.70 -10.73 -16.68
C PRO A 92 -5.61 -10.10 -17.74
N PHE A 93 -6.92 -10.22 -17.55
CA PHE A 93 -7.91 -9.44 -18.27
C PHE A 93 -8.21 -8.16 -17.52
N TYR A 94 -8.11 -7.02 -18.21
CA TYR A 94 -8.35 -5.71 -17.63
C TYR A 94 -9.69 -5.12 -18.11
N LEU A 95 -10.38 -4.46 -17.19
CA LEU A 95 -11.55 -3.64 -17.44
C LEU A 95 -11.31 -2.27 -16.80
N VAL A 96 -11.21 -1.23 -17.63
CA VAL A 96 -11.10 0.15 -17.14
C VAL A 96 -12.13 1.02 -17.83
N LYS A 97 -12.90 1.75 -17.04
CA LYS A 97 -13.89 2.70 -17.53
C LYS A 97 -13.78 3.99 -16.73
N ASN A 98 -13.63 5.10 -17.44
CA ASN A 98 -13.71 6.43 -16.84
C ASN A 98 -15.16 6.92 -16.86
N GLU A 99 -15.64 7.40 -15.72
CA GLU A 99 -16.88 8.16 -15.53
C GLU A 99 -16.51 9.51 -14.90
N GLU A 100 -17.38 10.51 -15.02
CA GLU A 100 -17.07 11.92 -14.70
C GLU A 100 -16.22 12.11 -13.44
N SER A 101 -16.62 11.55 -12.30
CA SER A 101 -15.93 11.62 -11.00
C SER A 101 -15.43 10.27 -10.47
N ARG A 102 -15.20 9.29 -11.36
CA ARG A 102 -14.85 7.92 -10.97
C ARG A 102 -14.12 7.14 -12.04
N VAL A 103 -13.05 6.44 -11.64
CA VAL A 103 -12.46 5.37 -12.44
C VAL A 103 -12.96 4.02 -11.93
N ILE A 104 -13.59 3.23 -12.79
CA ILE A 104 -13.96 1.83 -12.53
C ILE A 104 -12.83 0.96 -13.05
N PHE A 105 -12.24 0.15 -12.18
CA PHE A 105 -11.13 -0.74 -12.49
C PHE A 105 -11.46 -2.18 -12.11
N GLY A 106 -11.03 -3.12 -12.94
CA GLY A 106 -11.03 -4.53 -12.62
C GLY A 106 -9.94 -5.27 -13.37
N GLU A 107 -9.34 -6.24 -12.71
CA GLU A 107 -8.39 -7.18 -13.29
C GLU A 107 -8.66 -8.60 -12.80
N THR A 108 -8.46 -9.60 -13.65
CA THR A 108 -8.65 -11.01 -13.26
C THR A 108 -7.77 -11.94 -14.08
N LEU A 109 -7.27 -12.98 -13.44
CA LEU A 109 -6.53 -14.08 -14.05
C LEU A 109 -7.47 -15.18 -14.54
N ARG A 110 -6.94 -16.06 -15.40
CA ARG A 110 -7.64 -17.30 -15.78
C ARG A 110 -7.56 -18.31 -14.65
N ARG A 111 -8.46 -19.29 -14.66
CA ARG A 111 -8.50 -20.33 -13.62
C ARG A 111 -7.28 -21.25 -13.64
N GLU A 112 -6.62 -21.36 -14.79
CA GLU A 112 -5.40 -22.14 -15.00
C GLU A 112 -4.09 -21.39 -14.68
N ASP A 113 -4.17 -20.08 -14.45
CA ASP A 113 -3.00 -19.26 -14.10
C ASP A 113 -2.56 -19.51 -12.65
N SER A 114 -1.36 -19.04 -12.32
CA SER A 114 -0.92 -19.01 -10.93
C SER A 114 -1.49 -17.79 -10.21
N PHE A 115 -1.92 -17.94 -8.96
CA PHE A 115 -2.52 -16.84 -8.21
C PHE A 115 -1.51 -16.24 -7.23
N PRO A 116 -1.16 -14.96 -7.37
CA PRO A 116 -0.16 -14.34 -6.52
C PRO A 116 -0.65 -14.18 -5.07
N VAL A 117 0.32 -14.14 -4.17
CA VAL A 117 0.21 -13.77 -2.76
C VAL A 117 1.25 -12.67 -2.46
N GLY A 118 1.16 -12.05 -1.29
CA GLY A 118 2.04 -10.95 -0.88
C GLY A 118 1.58 -9.58 -1.36
N GLY A 119 2.45 -8.58 -1.35
CA GLY A 119 2.16 -7.22 -1.84
C GLY A 119 2.58 -6.95 -3.28
N GLY A 120 2.18 -5.78 -3.82
CA GLY A 120 2.55 -5.31 -5.16
C GLY A 120 1.72 -4.11 -5.64
N ILE A 121 2.04 -3.59 -6.83
CA ILE A 121 1.24 -2.52 -7.45
C ILE A 121 0.12 -3.17 -8.25
N VAL A 122 -1.11 -2.71 -8.03
CA VAL A 122 -2.31 -3.19 -8.73
C VAL A 122 -2.55 -2.37 -10.00
N ALA A 123 -2.51 -1.05 -9.88
CA ALA A 123 -2.69 -0.13 -11.00
C ALA A 123 -2.07 1.23 -10.71
N GLU A 124 -1.67 1.95 -11.75
CA GLU A 124 -1.31 3.36 -11.66
C GLU A 124 -2.27 4.19 -12.52
N PHE A 125 -2.86 5.22 -11.93
CA PHE A 125 -3.74 6.18 -12.58
C PHE A 125 -3.05 7.53 -12.69
N TYR A 126 -3.20 8.17 -13.84
CA TYR A 126 -2.57 9.45 -14.13
C TYR A 126 -3.64 10.51 -14.34
N PHE A 127 -3.53 11.60 -13.58
CA PHE A 127 -4.45 12.72 -13.59
C PHE A 127 -3.72 14.00 -13.98
N GLN A 128 -4.44 14.86 -14.69
CA GLN A 128 -4.07 16.25 -14.93
C GLN A 128 -4.73 17.11 -13.85
N ILE A 129 -3.91 17.85 -13.10
CA ILE A 129 -4.39 18.84 -12.14
C ILE A 129 -4.85 20.07 -12.90
N LEU A 130 -6.11 20.46 -12.68
CA LEU A 130 -6.75 21.63 -13.27
C LEU A 130 -6.60 22.83 -12.35
N GLU A 131 -7.17 22.71 -11.15
CA GLU A 131 -7.20 23.71 -10.09
C GLU A 131 -7.17 22.96 -8.74
N GLU A 132 -7.08 23.65 -7.60
CA GLU A 132 -7.02 23.10 -6.23
C GLU A 132 -5.65 22.71 -5.65
N GLU A 133 -5.62 22.76 -4.32
CA GLU A 133 -4.49 22.45 -3.45
C GLU A 133 -4.69 21.15 -2.67
N VAL A 134 -5.92 20.63 -2.48
CA VAL A 134 -6.20 19.41 -1.70
C VAL A 134 -6.99 18.42 -2.54
N PHE A 135 -6.55 17.17 -2.66
CA PHE A 135 -7.19 16.13 -3.46
C PHE A 135 -7.64 14.97 -2.57
N ASP A 136 -8.91 14.59 -2.65
CA ASP A 136 -9.50 13.45 -1.95
C ASP A 136 -9.79 12.31 -2.94
N PHE A 137 -9.21 11.15 -2.67
CA PHE A 137 -9.45 9.91 -3.40
C PHE A 137 -9.97 8.85 -2.43
N SER A 138 -11.09 8.22 -2.81
CA SER A 138 -11.68 7.15 -2.00
C SER A 138 -11.99 5.90 -2.82
N PHE A 139 -11.79 4.75 -2.20
CA PHE A 139 -12.24 3.47 -2.73
C PHE A 139 -13.77 3.36 -2.62
N TYR A 140 -14.36 2.71 -3.62
CA TYR A 140 -15.77 2.36 -3.60
C TYR A 140 -16.02 1.02 -4.29
N ASN A 141 -16.92 0.20 -3.73
CA ASN A 141 -17.24 -1.15 -4.23
C ASN A 141 -16.01 -2.05 -4.49
N GLY A 142 -15.03 -2.01 -3.57
CA GLY A 142 -13.87 -2.89 -3.63
C GLY A 142 -14.25 -4.37 -3.51
N VAL A 143 -13.63 -5.23 -4.32
CA VAL A 143 -13.83 -6.68 -4.30
C VAL A 143 -12.50 -7.34 -4.61
N VAL A 144 -12.11 -8.30 -3.78
CA VAL A 144 -11.00 -9.22 -4.04
C VAL A 144 -11.58 -10.63 -4.16
N SER A 145 -11.29 -11.30 -5.26
CA SER A 145 -11.78 -12.65 -5.55
C SER A 145 -10.64 -13.65 -5.35
N THR A 146 -10.94 -14.78 -4.72
CA THR A 146 -10.03 -15.92 -4.56
C THR A 146 -10.62 -17.16 -5.22
N LEU A 147 -9.89 -18.27 -5.25
CA LEU A 147 -10.37 -19.51 -5.86
C LEU A 147 -11.55 -20.15 -5.11
N ASP A 148 -11.49 -20.11 -3.78
CA ASP A 148 -12.41 -20.86 -2.92
C ASP A 148 -13.76 -20.16 -2.74
N VAL A 149 -13.81 -18.85 -2.98
CA VAL A 149 -15.01 -18.04 -2.83
C VAL A 149 -15.18 -17.15 -4.04
N VAL A 150 -16.33 -17.29 -4.70
CA VAL A 150 -16.72 -16.52 -5.89
C VAL A 150 -16.79 -15.01 -5.61
N ARG A 151 -16.83 -14.62 -4.34
CA ARG A 151 -16.76 -13.24 -3.87
C ARG A 151 -16.35 -13.25 -2.39
N GLN A 152 -15.25 -12.61 -2.05
CA GLN A 152 -15.02 -12.17 -0.67
C GLN A 152 -15.37 -10.69 -0.63
N ASP A 153 -16.26 -10.35 0.30
CA ASP A 153 -16.79 -8.99 0.41
C ASP A 153 -15.72 -8.05 0.99
N ILE A 154 -16.05 -6.76 0.96
CA ILE A 154 -15.22 -5.62 1.40
C ILE A 154 -14.70 -5.82 2.84
N ASP A 155 -15.36 -6.64 3.64
CA ASP A 155 -15.14 -6.80 5.08
C ASP A 155 -13.81 -7.45 5.45
N LYS A 156 -13.19 -8.23 4.55
CA LYS A 156 -11.94 -8.96 4.84
C LYS A 156 -10.68 -8.32 4.27
N ILE A 157 -10.84 -7.21 3.54
CA ILE A 157 -9.74 -6.44 2.96
C ILE A 157 -9.82 -5.04 3.54
N LEU A 158 -8.73 -4.56 4.13
CA LEU A 158 -8.64 -3.17 4.55
C LEU A 158 -8.49 -2.28 3.30
N TRP A 159 -9.33 -1.26 3.13
CA TRP A 159 -9.22 -0.28 2.04
C TRP A 159 -8.85 1.07 2.62
N GLU A 160 -7.69 1.60 2.24
CA GLU A 160 -7.16 2.87 2.72
C GLU A 160 -7.28 3.95 1.63
N ASP A 161 -8.13 4.94 1.91
CA ASP A 161 -8.34 6.14 1.09
C ASP A 161 -7.13 7.08 1.17
N LEU A 162 -7.11 8.12 0.34
CA LEU A 162 -5.98 9.03 0.21
C LEU A 162 -6.42 10.49 0.11
N ILE A 163 -5.88 11.32 1.00
CA ILE A 163 -5.98 12.78 0.93
C ILE A 163 -4.58 13.35 0.71
N LEU A 164 -4.42 14.22 -0.29
CA LEU A 164 -3.15 14.85 -0.67
C LEU A 164 -3.27 16.36 -0.65
N SER A 165 -2.20 17.07 -0.29
CA SER A 165 -2.11 18.53 -0.45
C SER A 165 -0.88 18.91 -1.28
N ARG A 166 -1.05 19.83 -2.25
CA ARG A 166 0.00 20.40 -3.09
C ARG A 166 0.47 21.72 -2.49
N GLY A 167 1.31 21.65 -1.45
CA GLY A 167 1.80 22.88 -0.81
C GLY A 167 2.71 22.66 0.38
N ASP A 168 2.67 21.49 1.01
CA ASP A 168 3.38 21.25 2.25
C ASP A 168 4.62 20.37 2.02
N GLU A 169 5.76 21.02 1.72
CA GLU A 169 7.09 20.38 1.91
C GLU A 169 7.33 20.01 3.39
N GLU A 170 6.48 20.53 4.30
CA GLU A 170 6.37 20.12 5.71
C GLU A 170 4.98 19.51 5.97
N MET A 171 4.63 18.42 5.27
CA MET A 171 3.49 17.62 5.70
C MET A 171 3.86 16.94 7.03
N LEU A 172 3.67 17.67 8.13
CA LEU A 172 3.46 17.10 9.45
C LEU A 172 2.27 16.16 9.30
N ILE A 173 2.51 14.86 9.45
CA ILE A 173 1.44 13.88 9.64
C ILE A 173 0.72 14.33 10.90
N ASP A 174 -0.37 15.08 10.75
CA ASP A 174 -1.26 15.37 11.87
C ASP A 174 -1.97 14.05 12.17
N LEU A 175 -1.37 13.26 13.05
CA LEU A 175 -1.88 12.00 13.60
C LEU A 175 -3.17 12.19 14.43
N ASP A 176 -3.87 13.32 14.28
CA ASP A 176 -5.11 13.63 14.98
C ASP A 176 -6.36 13.26 14.17
N TYR A 177 -6.23 12.30 13.24
CA TYR A 177 -7.39 11.56 12.74
C TYR A 177 -7.87 10.60 13.83
N SER A 178 -8.68 11.16 14.71
CA SER A 178 -9.80 10.49 15.35
C SER A 178 -9.49 9.13 15.97
N LYS A 179 -9.03 9.24 17.20
CA LYS A 179 -9.52 8.55 18.40
C LYS A 179 -11.06 8.35 18.40
N SER A 180 -11.65 7.72 17.39
CA SER A 180 -13.01 7.20 17.44
C SER A 180 -12.98 5.86 18.15
N SER A 181 -13.12 5.96 19.47
CA SER A 181 -13.83 5.01 20.32
C SER A 181 -13.48 3.54 20.15
N ILE A 182 -12.31 3.13 20.62
CA ILE A 182 -12.00 1.84 21.28
C ILE A 182 -10.61 2.05 21.95
N LEU A 183 -10.30 1.31 23.02
CA LEU A 183 -9.07 1.38 23.85
C LEU A 183 -9.02 2.48 24.92
N ASN A 184 -9.84 2.26 25.94
CA ASN A 184 -9.42 2.49 27.32
C ASN A 184 -8.62 1.26 27.77
N THR A 185 -7.39 1.07 27.28
CA THR A 185 -6.54 -0.05 27.70
C THR A 185 -5.06 0.33 27.69
N GLY A 186 -4.44 0.23 28.87
CA GLY A 186 -3.00 -0.01 29.09
C GLY A 186 -1.99 0.94 28.45
N GLY A 187 -1.42 1.85 29.27
CA GLY A 187 -0.27 2.67 28.87
C GLY A 187 0.92 1.82 28.40
N PHE A 188 1.25 1.94 27.12
CA PHE A 188 2.40 1.30 26.49
C PHE A 188 3.64 2.18 26.69
N GLU A 189 4.56 1.75 27.54
CA GLU A 189 5.79 2.49 27.85
C GLU A 189 6.90 2.20 26.82
N LEU A 190 7.10 3.13 25.87
CA LEU A 190 8.20 3.15 24.89
C LEU A 190 9.61 2.97 25.50
N SER A 191 9.77 3.21 26.80
CA SER A 191 11.02 3.00 27.53
C SER A 191 11.48 1.54 27.60
N LYS A 192 10.59 0.57 27.37
CA LYS A 192 10.91 -0.87 27.48
C LYS A 192 11.46 -1.49 26.19
N ILE A 193 11.23 -0.87 25.03
CA ILE A 193 11.63 -1.40 23.72
C ILE A 193 13.03 -0.91 23.31
N LEU A 194 13.39 0.30 23.72
CA LEU A 194 14.68 0.95 23.40
C LEU A 194 15.94 0.10 23.72
N PRO A 195 16.01 -0.67 24.82
CA PRO A 195 17.19 -1.48 25.14
C PRO A 195 17.41 -2.64 24.16
N TRP A 196 16.34 -3.27 23.67
CA TRP A 196 16.43 -4.43 22.77
C TRP A 196 16.88 -4.03 21.37
N LEU A 197 16.50 -2.84 20.91
CA LEU A 197 16.90 -2.29 19.62
C LEU A 197 18.42 -2.01 19.57
N LEU A 198 19.00 -1.55 20.69
CA LEU A 198 20.45 -1.37 20.82
C LEU A 198 21.22 -2.70 20.83
N VAL A 199 20.64 -3.78 21.38
CA VAL A 199 21.24 -5.12 21.36
C VAL A 199 21.28 -5.71 19.95
N LEU A 200 20.24 -5.48 19.13
CA LEU A 200 20.22 -5.95 17.74
C LEU A 200 21.26 -5.22 16.86
N ILE A 201 21.41 -3.91 17.02
CA ILE A 201 22.41 -3.13 16.28
C ILE A 201 23.83 -3.48 16.73
N GLY A 202 24.03 -3.67 18.05
CA GLY A 202 25.33 -4.07 18.61
C GLY A 202 25.74 -5.51 18.27
N GLY A 203 24.78 -6.45 18.29
CA GLY A 203 25.03 -7.87 18.04
C GLY A 203 25.21 -8.20 16.55
N GLY A 204 24.38 -7.61 15.68
CA GLY A 204 24.44 -7.83 14.23
C GLY A 204 25.72 -7.29 13.58
N GLY A 205 26.20 -6.13 14.05
CA GLY A 205 27.43 -5.51 13.53
C GLY A 205 28.69 -6.36 13.75
N VAL A 206 28.82 -7.01 14.91
CA VAL A 206 29.97 -7.86 15.22
C VAL A 206 29.97 -9.13 14.36
N PHE A 207 28.80 -9.71 14.11
CA PHE A 207 28.68 -10.91 13.28
C PHE A 207 29.02 -10.64 11.81
N PHE A 208 28.64 -9.47 11.29
CA PHE A 208 28.92 -9.08 9.91
C PHE A 208 30.42 -8.80 9.66
N VAL A 209 31.10 -8.14 10.60
CA VAL A 209 32.55 -7.91 10.52
C VAL A 209 33.33 -9.23 10.60
N TYR A 210 32.91 -10.16 11.47
CA TYR A 210 33.54 -11.49 11.54
C TYR A 210 33.36 -12.29 10.24
N PHE A 211 32.19 -12.21 9.61
CA PHE A 211 31.91 -12.89 8.35
C PHE A 211 32.76 -12.35 7.18
N LEU A 212 32.97 -11.03 7.12
CA LEU A 212 33.85 -10.40 6.13
C LEU A 212 35.32 -10.78 6.33
N SER A 213 35.78 -10.91 7.57
CA SER A 213 37.15 -11.34 7.90
C SER A 213 37.44 -12.75 7.37
N LYS A 214 36.55 -13.72 7.60
CA LYS A 214 36.75 -15.10 7.13
C LYS A 214 36.76 -15.27 5.61
N LYS A 215 36.13 -14.35 4.86
CA LYS A 215 36.07 -14.44 3.39
C LYS A 215 37.41 -14.09 2.72
N GLN A 216 38.31 -13.38 3.41
CA GLN A 216 39.62 -12.98 2.90
C GLN A 216 40.69 -14.09 3.01
N GLU A 217 40.55 -15.05 3.93
CA GLU A 217 41.55 -16.12 4.11
C GLU A 217 41.53 -17.18 2.99
N LYS A 218 40.43 -17.30 2.24
CA LYS A 218 40.29 -18.31 1.17
C LYS A 218 40.90 -17.93 -0.18
N LYS A 219 41.61 -16.80 -0.28
CA LYS A 219 42.20 -16.28 -1.54
C LYS A 219 43.71 -16.08 -1.49
N ARG A 220 44.45 -16.93 -0.78
CA ARG A 220 45.91 -17.05 -0.99
C ARG A 220 46.23 -18.44 -1.56
N PRO A 221 46.89 -18.51 -2.73
CA PRO A 221 47.34 -19.77 -3.32
C PRO A 221 48.48 -20.41 -2.51
#